data_AF-E3LD21-F1
#
_entry.id   AF-E3LD21-F1
#
_cell.length_a   1.000
_cell.length_b   1.000
_cell.length_c   1.000
_cell.angle_alpha   90.00
_cell.angle_beta   90.00
_cell.angle_gamma   90.00
#
_symmetry.space_group_name_H-M   'P 1'
#
loop_
_entity.id
_entity.type
_entity.pdbx_description
1 polymer ?
#
loop_
_entity_poly.entity_id
_entity_poly.type
_entity_poly.pdbx_seq_one_letter_code
_entity_poly.pdbx_strand_id
1 'polypeptide(L)'
;MRIKLLFLLLILVICTFSFDPVKSNDKGKAAAYRDKAKKASLTKLEDDGEKTLDEAEKEAGVSIDDEVEDDEEEEEDVPKKKVVKKPLKKEKKTDSKKEKPTKTRKSKKNDQEITEEVKDETEDTDDANEYKACSGGEDDELCHCDMDEINCSAIVMDADEPQLQTADLLIMKDDFKPIIANFSSNAITRLQKKRVLPGFEKYVSVMDMSFNKIRYVDSDTFKPFTNLSKLDLSHNTLTQVKKPVFDAVKDTLHRLDLGYNRIKTLADNTFEGLSNLKRLTLDGNPIKIWSKGIFKGLDNLEELSLDNCKITDLPGDIFEYLPKLKTLSLRENPMDEIPSVVANSKTLINVDLSATNLTEIRDHAFSGDSDLEEINLEKMPFLYAIKDCGFCGLPKLKILLLNDNEKLMEVHPNAFGFIKSDPGHKAASITTLTLHNSNVSTISEHMLDYDKLQTFKIGGNPWKCDCDTQFLMEEKFAFKEDSVAPMCAYPAELVDHHLATVRVTDACENARFLGRSGRSVLGIALLVAFVAIGCYYGITTGALERYSRRLRKEPEVSYTNLQAAGEDFALEADFQPRPAEV
;
A
#
# COMPACT_ATOMS: atom_id res chain seq x y z
N MET A 1 16.68 61.75 1.03
CA MET A 1 16.54 60.36 1.55
C MET A 1 17.20 59.28 0.66
N ARG A 2 17.01 59.25 -0.67
CA ARG A 2 17.40 58.10 -1.52
C ARG A 2 18.88 57.65 -1.49
N ILE A 3 19.84 58.56 -1.27
CA ILE A 3 21.29 58.21 -1.25
C ILE A 3 21.66 57.35 -0.02
N LYS A 4 21.09 57.61 1.17
CA LYS A 4 21.35 56.80 2.36
C LYS A 4 20.80 55.36 2.20
N LEU A 5 19.69 55.20 1.47
CA LEU A 5 19.09 53.89 1.18
C LEU A 5 19.96 53.07 0.22
N LEU A 6 20.52 53.69 -0.81
CA LEU A 6 21.48 53.05 -1.73
C LEU A 6 22.77 52.62 -1.02
N PHE A 7 23.29 53.44 -0.09
CA PHE A 7 24.45 53.07 0.71
C PHE A 7 24.16 51.91 1.69
N LEU A 8 22.94 51.84 2.24
CA LEU A 8 22.51 50.73 3.11
C LEU A 8 22.33 49.41 2.33
N LEU A 9 21.76 49.47 1.12
CA LEU A 9 21.68 48.33 0.21
C LEU A 9 23.09 47.85 -0.23
N LEU A 10 24.01 48.77 -0.50
CA LEU A 10 25.41 48.44 -0.81
C LEU A 10 26.08 47.66 0.35
N ILE A 11 25.90 48.13 1.59
CA ILE A 11 26.46 47.46 2.78
C ILE A 11 25.82 46.09 2.98
N LEU A 12 24.50 45.95 2.83
CA LEU A 12 23.81 44.65 2.94
C LEU A 12 24.31 43.64 1.90
N VAL A 13 24.48 44.05 0.64
CA VAL A 13 25.02 43.18 -0.42
C VAL A 13 26.48 42.79 -0.13
N ILE A 14 27.32 43.71 0.35
CA ILE A 14 28.71 43.37 0.71
C ILE A 14 28.75 42.41 1.91
N CYS A 15 27.88 42.59 2.91
CA CYS A 15 27.79 41.68 4.05
C CYS A 15 27.33 40.27 3.66
N THR A 16 26.35 40.12 2.75
CA THR A 16 25.90 38.80 2.29
C THR A 16 26.91 38.07 1.40
N PHE A 17 27.84 38.79 0.77
CA PHE A 17 28.92 38.18 -0.04
C PHE A 17 30.22 37.90 0.74
N SER A 18 30.35 38.38 1.98
CA SER A 18 31.62 38.31 2.74
C SER A 18 31.63 37.33 3.91
N PHE A 19 30.51 36.66 4.20
CA PHE A 19 30.39 35.70 5.31
C PHE A 19 29.82 34.37 4.83
N ASP A 20 30.65 33.33 4.89
CA ASP A 20 30.23 31.93 4.83
C ASP A 20 30.96 31.20 5.99
N PRO A 21 30.25 30.53 6.93
CA PRO A 21 30.84 30.11 8.19
C PRO A 21 31.63 28.79 8.06
N VAL A 22 32.93 28.90 7.75
CA VAL A 22 33.85 27.76 7.82
C VAL A 22 34.03 27.32 9.28
N LYS A 23 33.39 26.22 9.67
CA LYS A 23 33.75 25.46 10.87
C LYS A 23 35.07 24.71 10.63
N SER A 24 36.18 25.24 11.12
CA SER A 24 37.38 24.43 11.38
C SER A 24 37.38 23.98 12.84
N ASN A 25 37.63 22.69 13.05
CA ASN A 25 37.61 22.05 14.36
C ASN A 25 39.05 21.96 14.90
N ASP A 26 39.37 22.61 16.02
CA ASP A 26 40.53 22.18 16.83
C ASP A 26 40.42 22.54 18.32
N LYS A 27 41.23 21.87 19.14
CA LYS A 27 40.94 21.53 20.53
C LYS A 27 41.46 22.52 21.59
N GLY A 28 40.54 23.00 22.42
CA GLY A 28 40.64 22.92 23.89
C GLY A 28 41.47 23.96 24.67
N LYS A 29 40.82 24.60 25.67
CA LYS A 29 41.24 24.66 27.10
C LYS A 29 40.26 25.47 27.96
N ALA A 30 40.19 25.12 29.25
CA ALA A 30 39.51 25.80 30.38
C ALA A 30 37.99 26.07 30.23
N ALA A 31 37.07 25.42 30.95
CA ALA A 31 36.91 25.30 32.40
C ALA A 31 36.58 26.63 33.13
N ALA A 32 35.31 26.84 33.50
CA ALA A 32 34.86 26.91 34.91
C ALA A 32 33.33 27.17 35.05
N TYR A 33 32.80 26.85 36.23
CA TYR A 33 31.50 27.24 36.81
C TYR A 33 30.16 26.64 36.31
N ARG A 34 29.76 25.58 37.04
CA ARG A 34 28.46 25.38 37.75
C ARG A 34 27.75 26.71 38.17
N ASP A 35 26.45 26.77 38.48
CA ASP A 35 25.45 25.73 38.79
C ASP A 35 24.00 26.26 38.62
N LYS A 36 23.05 25.33 38.40
CA LYS A 36 21.62 25.32 38.82
C LYS A 36 20.79 26.62 38.84
N ALA A 37 19.70 26.61 38.07
CA ALA A 37 18.38 27.10 38.53
C ALA A 37 17.47 25.89 38.87
N LYS A 38 16.75 25.96 39.99
CA LYS A 38 15.81 24.91 40.45
C LYS A 38 14.37 25.20 40.01
N LYS A 39 13.56 24.13 39.96
CA LYS A 39 12.09 24.16 39.96
C LYS A 39 11.51 25.11 41.01
N ALA A 40 10.38 25.74 40.67
CA ALA A 40 9.35 26.13 41.63
C ALA A 40 7.97 25.85 41.02
N SER A 41 7.06 25.31 41.82
CA SER A 41 5.68 24.99 41.44
C SER A 41 4.70 25.84 42.24
N LEU A 42 3.71 26.45 41.59
CA LEU A 42 2.48 26.99 42.21
C LEU A 42 1.34 26.75 41.20
N THR A 43 0.47 25.76 41.39
CA THR A 43 -0.77 25.73 42.20
C THR A 43 -1.99 26.37 41.52
N LYS A 44 -3.08 25.58 41.51
CA LYS A 44 -4.45 25.89 41.08
C LYS A 44 -4.97 27.27 41.50
N LEU A 45 -5.91 27.78 40.70
CA LEU A 45 -7.20 28.29 41.18
C LEU A 45 -8.29 27.98 40.13
N GLU A 46 -9.50 27.75 40.61
CA GLU A 46 -10.74 27.56 39.84
C GLU A 46 -11.39 28.94 39.58
N ASP A 47 -12.11 29.14 38.48
CA ASP A 47 -13.48 29.73 38.51
C ASP A 47 -14.23 29.64 37.15
N ASP A 48 -15.54 29.90 37.21
CA ASP A 48 -16.58 29.66 36.18
C ASP A 48 -16.75 30.77 35.09
N GLY A 49 -17.61 30.50 34.09
CA GLY A 49 -18.27 31.50 33.22
C GLY A 49 -18.10 31.26 31.72
N GLU A 50 -19.03 30.60 31.02
CA GLU A 50 -20.31 31.09 30.45
C GLU A 50 -20.26 31.62 28.99
N LYS A 51 -21.03 30.92 28.13
CA LYS A 51 -21.94 31.41 27.06
C LYS A 51 -21.44 32.04 25.75
N THR A 52 -21.99 31.45 24.67
CA THR A 52 -22.53 32.07 23.43
C THR A 52 -21.53 32.80 22.51
N LEU A 53 -21.54 32.54 21.19
CA LEU A 53 -22.65 32.85 20.29
C LEU A 53 -22.71 31.90 19.08
N ASP A 54 -23.91 31.44 18.76
CA ASP A 54 -24.30 31.19 17.37
C ASP A 54 -24.47 32.55 16.67
N GLU A 55 -24.08 32.66 15.41
CA GLU A 55 -24.93 33.31 14.41
C GLU A 55 -24.57 32.82 13.01
N ALA A 56 -25.59 32.65 12.18
CA ALA A 56 -25.49 32.13 10.82
C ALA A 56 -25.61 33.27 9.82
N GLU A 57 -25.01 33.11 8.64
CA GLU A 57 -25.51 33.79 7.45
C GLU A 57 -25.66 32.81 6.29
N LYS A 58 -26.73 33.04 5.53
CA LYS A 58 -27.21 32.25 4.40
C LYS A 58 -27.26 33.17 3.18
N GLU A 59 -27.63 32.58 2.05
CA GLU A 59 -27.94 33.25 0.77
C GLU A 59 -26.68 33.65 -0.06
N ALA A 60 -26.71 33.62 -1.39
CA ALA A 60 -27.81 33.29 -2.31
C ALA A 60 -27.33 32.35 -3.44
N GLY A 61 -28.24 31.55 -3.99
CA GLY A 61 -28.02 30.87 -5.27
C GLY A 61 -28.51 31.72 -6.44
N VAL A 62 -27.95 31.49 -7.62
CA VAL A 62 -28.55 31.88 -8.90
C VAL A 62 -28.40 30.71 -9.88
N SER A 63 -29.52 30.22 -10.38
CA SER A 63 -29.64 29.32 -11.53
C SER A 63 -29.93 30.14 -12.78
N ILE A 64 -29.29 29.81 -13.90
CA ILE A 64 -29.77 30.14 -15.26
C ILE A 64 -29.47 28.96 -16.19
N ASP A 65 -30.45 28.69 -17.03
CA ASP A 65 -30.71 27.52 -17.87
C ASP A 65 -31.10 28.07 -19.27
N ASP A 66 -30.86 27.47 -20.43
CA ASP A 66 -30.37 26.14 -20.86
C ASP A 66 -29.50 26.31 -22.15
N GLU A 67 -28.76 25.29 -22.62
CA GLU A 67 -28.64 25.01 -24.08
C GLU A 67 -28.23 23.56 -24.40
N VAL A 68 -28.91 22.98 -25.40
CA VAL A 68 -28.84 21.58 -25.88
C VAL A 68 -28.40 21.59 -27.34
N GLU A 69 -27.58 20.62 -27.75
CA GLU A 69 -27.67 20.07 -29.11
C GLU A 69 -27.65 18.54 -29.04
N ASP A 70 -28.42 17.93 -29.94
CA ASP A 70 -28.87 16.53 -29.92
C ASP A 70 -28.00 15.59 -30.78
N ASP A 71 -28.32 14.29 -30.68
CA ASP A 71 -28.24 13.20 -31.67
C ASP A 71 -28.37 11.90 -30.82
N GLU A 72 -29.58 11.34 -30.58
CA GLU A 72 -30.39 10.48 -31.48
C GLU A 72 -29.58 9.30 -32.08
N GLU A 73 -30.01 8.03 -32.09
CA GLU A 73 -31.38 7.46 -32.13
C GLU A 73 -31.59 6.20 -31.23
N GLU A 74 -32.80 6.11 -30.65
CA GLU A 74 -33.74 4.96 -30.48
C GLU A 74 -33.24 3.57 -29.98
N GLU A 75 -33.82 2.92 -28.94
CA GLU A 75 -35.22 2.47 -28.71
C GLU A 75 -35.68 1.39 -29.73
N GLU A 76 -36.44 0.33 -29.42
CA GLU A 76 -37.67 0.16 -28.62
C GLU A 76 -37.69 -1.20 -27.84
N ASP A 77 -38.69 -1.56 -27.02
CA ASP A 77 -39.53 -0.85 -26.03
C ASP A 77 -40.23 -1.95 -25.17
N VAL A 78 -40.87 -1.55 -24.08
CA VAL A 78 -41.47 -2.39 -23.02
C VAL A 78 -42.95 -2.71 -23.35
N PRO A 79 -43.70 -3.49 -22.52
CA PRO A 79 -44.44 -2.79 -21.46
C PRO A 79 -44.60 -3.58 -20.14
N LYS A 80 -44.34 -2.89 -19.03
CA LYS A 80 -44.70 -3.32 -17.66
C LYS A 80 -46.21 -3.16 -17.42
N LYS A 81 -46.80 -3.99 -16.55
CA LYS A 81 -48.03 -3.61 -15.82
C LYS A 81 -47.83 -3.65 -14.30
N LYS A 82 -48.33 -2.59 -13.64
CA LYS A 82 -48.37 -2.36 -12.19
C LYS A 82 -49.31 -3.40 -11.52
N VAL A 83 -49.36 -3.59 -10.19
CA VAL A 83 -50.19 -2.78 -9.27
C VAL A 83 -50.00 -3.21 -7.79
N VAL A 84 -49.67 -2.22 -6.93
CA VAL A 84 -50.12 -1.95 -5.53
C VAL A 84 -49.83 -2.96 -4.36
N LYS A 85 -49.78 -2.39 -3.14
CA LYS A 85 -49.27 -2.93 -1.86
C LYS A 85 -50.37 -3.33 -0.85
N LYS A 86 -50.00 -4.26 0.07
CA LYS A 86 -50.44 -4.39 1.50
C LYS A 86 -51.89 -4.87 1.80
N PRO A 87 -52.21 -5.33 3.04
CA PRO A 87 -51.39 -6.04 4.07
C PRO A 87 -52.13 -7.16 4.90
N LEU A 88 -51.39 -7.78 5.86
CA LEU A 88 -51.86 -8.21 7.21
C LEU A 88 -52.81 -9.42 7.41
N LYS A 89 -52.31 -10.55 7.96
CA LYS A 89 -52.52 -11.04 9.36
C LYS A 89 -52.16 -12.53 9.58
N LYS A 90 -51.94 -12.89 10.86
CA LYS A 90 -51.63 -14.23 11.41
C LYS A 90 -52.92 -14.98 11.76
N GLU A 91 -52.92 -16.32 11.68
CA GLU A 91 -53.31 -17.33 12.70
C GLU A 91 -53.40 -18.73 12.06
N LYS A 92 -52.59 -19.72 12.48
CA LYS A 92 -52.79 -20.72 13.58
C LYS A 92 -53.82 -21.84 13.28
N LYS A 93 -53.26 -23.05 13.11
CA LYS A 93 -53.77 -24.39 13.48
C LYS A 93 -55.20 -24.80 13.09
N THR A 94 -55.33 -25.96 12.43
CA THR A 94 -55.76 -27.21 13.12
C THR A 94 -55.61 -28.46 12.24
N ASP A 95 -55.40 -29.61 12.86
CA ASP A 95 -55.36 -30.93 12.22
C ASP A 95 -56.73 -31.38 11.69
N SER A 96 -56.74 -32.16 10.61
CA SER A 96 -57.59 -33.36 10.54
C SER A 96 -57.14 -34.34 9.45
N LYS A 97 -57.15 -35.63 9.80
CA LYS A 97 -56.88 -36.76 8.89
C LYS A 97 -58.13 -37.04 8.04
N LYS A 98 -57.96 -37.57 6.81
CA LYS A 98 -58.25 -38.96 6.38
C LYS A 98 -58.71 -39.09 4.91
N GLU A 99 -58.34 -40.25 4.35
CA GLU A 99 -59.03 -41.03 3.29
C GLU A 99 -59.02 -40.54 1.82
N LYS A 100 -58.32 -41.33 0.99
CA LYS A 100 -58.53 -41.50 -0.46
C LYS A 100 -59.80 -42.33 -0.71
N PRO A 101 -60.39 -42.26 -1.92
CA PRO A 101 -60.29 -43.47 -2.77
C PRO A 101 -60.04 -43.22 -4.28
N THR A 102 -59.02 -43.90 -4.79
CA THR A 102 -58.88 -44.62 -6.09
C THR A 102 -59.61 -44.22 -7.40
N LYS A 103 -58.78 -44.13 -8.46
CA LYS A 103 -58.94 -44.67 -9.86
C LYS A 103 -59.99 -44.00 -10.79
N THR A 104 -59.60 -43.46 -11.95
CA THR A 104 -59.32 -44.29 -13.16
C THR A 104 -58.54 -43.56 -14.29
N ARG A 105 -57.98 -44.36 -15.22
CA ARG A 105 -57.16 -43.96 -16.40
C ARG A 105 -57.95 -43.23 -17.52
N LYS A 106 -57.28 -42.32 -18.23
CA LYS A 106 -57.03 -42.40 -19.69
C LYS A 106 -55.87 -41.47 -20.10
N SER A 107 -55.31 -41.69 -21.30
CA SER A 107 -53.93 -41.31 -21.67
C SER A 107 -53.81 -40.58 -23.01
N LYS A 108 -52.61 -40.01 -23.25
CA LYS A 108 -52.10 -39.30 -24.46
C LYS A 108 -52.49 -37.81 -24.52
N LYS A 109 -51.61 -36.89 -24.93
CA LYS A 109 -50.25 -37.03 -25.53
C LYS A 109 -49.37 -35.81 -25.17
N ASN A 110 -48.06 -35.96 -25.35
CA ASN A 110 -46.97 -35.00 -25.09
C ASN A 110 -47.25 -33.55 -25.51
N ASP A 111 -46.67 -32.60 -24.78
CA ASP A 111 -45.55 -31.80 -25.30
C ASP A 111 -44.46 -31.70 -24.21
N GLN A 112 -43.22 -31.38 -24.62
CA GLN A 112 -42.00 -31.82 -23.93
C GLN A 112 -41.29 -30.69 -23.18
N GLU A 113 -41.03 -30.91 -21.90
CA GLU A 113 -40.17 -30.09 -21.04
C GLU A 113 -38.76 -30.71 -21.00
N ILE A 114 -37.71 -29.89 -21.08
CA ILE A 114 -36.35 -30.28 -20.70
C ILE A 114 -35.75 -29.17 -19.84
N THR A 115 -36.03 -29.25 -18.55
CA THR A 115 -35.12 -28.73 -17.51
C THR A 115 -34.15 -29.85 -17.16
N GLU A 116 -32.86 -29.64 -17.40
CA GLU A 116 -31.82 -30.62 -17.03
C GLU A 116 -31.57 -30.62 -15.51
N GLU A 117 -32.46 -31.30 -14.76
CA GLU A 117 -32.08 -31.87 -13.48
C GLU A 117 -31.14 -33.05 -13.73
N VAL A 118 -29.84 -32.85 -13.45
CA VAL A 118 -28.85 -33.93 -13.52
C VAL A 118 -29.12 -34.94 -12.41
N LYS A 119 -29.90 -35.97 -12.75
CA LYS A 119 -29.97 -37.22 -12.01
C LYS A 119 -28.69 -38.04 -12.27
N ASP A 120 -27.70 -37.90 -11.39
CA ASP A 120 -26.77 -39.00 -11.12
C ASP A 120 -27.54 -40.06 -10.31
N GLU A 121 -28.31 -40.90 -11.02
CA GLU A 121 -28.82 -42.17 -10.52
C GLU A 121 -27.84 -43.28 -10.94
N THR A 122 -26.66 -43.32 -10.30
CA THR A 122 -26.01 -44.62 -10.05
C THR A 122 -26.59 -45.15 -8.75
N GLU A 123 -27.45 -46.17 -8.87
CA GLU A 123 -27.62 -47.13 -7.79
C GLU A 123 -26.30 -47.92 -7.71
N ASP A 124 -25.33 -47.39 -6.96
CA ASP A 124 -24.08 -48.09 -6.65
C ASP A 124 -24.45 -49.46 -6.05
N THR A 125 -24.13 -50.54 -6.75
CA THR A 125 -24.21 -51.90 -6.22
C THR A 125 -23.27 -52.06 -5.02
N ASP A 126 -23.58 -52.99 -4.12
CA ASP A 126 -22.81 -53.27 -2.88
C ASP A 126 -21.43 -53.94 -3.17
N ASP A 127 -20.67 -53.43 -4.14
CA ASP A 127 -19.30 -53.86 -4.45
C ASP A 127 -18.33 -53.22 -3.44
N ALA A 128 -18.39 -53.77 -2.22
CA ALA A 128 -17.61 -53.31 -1.09
C ALA A 128 -16.10 -53.53 -1.29
N ASN A 129 -15.35 -52.43 -1.29
CA ASN A 129 -13.89 -52.36 -1.19
C ASN A 129 -13.12 -53.23 -2.20
N GLU A 130 -13.28 -52.94 -3.49
CA GLU A 130 -12.49 -53.56 -4.57
C GLU A 130 -10.98 -53.29 -4.43
N TYR A 131 -10.61 -52.11 -3.93
CA TYR A 131 -9.22 -51.64 -3.83
C TYR A 131 -8.60 -51.93 -2.45
N LYS A 132 -7.39 -52.50 -2.45
CA LYS A 132 -6.61 -52.84 -1.25
C LYS A 132 -5.36 -51.96 -1.12
N ALA A 133 -4.98 -51.64 0.10
CA ALA A 133 -3.78 -50.88 0.43
C ALA A 133 -3.02 -51.51 1.61
N CYS A 134 -1.73 -51.19 1.76
CA CYS A 134 -0.88 -51.66 2.86
C CYS A 134 -0.81 -53.20 3.00
N SER A 135 -0.68 -53.93 1.89
CA SER A 135 -0.64 -55.41 1.87
C SER A 135 0.72 -56.02 2.22
N GLY A 136 1.79 -55.23 2.25
CA GLY A 136 3.15 -55.64 2.61
C GLY A 136 3.86 -56.50 1.56
N GLY A 137 3.39 -56.50 0.31
CA GLY A 137 3.99 -57.23 -0.82
C GLY A 137 4.62 -56.28 -1.84
N GLU A 138 5.82 -56.62 -2.33
CA GLU A 138 6.65 -55.72 -3.14
C GLU A 138 6.10 -55.40 -4.55
N ASP A 139 5.17 -56.20 -5.08
CA ASP A 139 4.78 -56.17 -6.50
C ASP A 139 3.35 -55.64 -6.82
N ASP A 140 2.45 -55.47 -5.83
CA ASP A 140 1.01 -55.19 -6.05
C ASP A 140 0.39 -54.12 -5.09
N GLU A 141 1.19 -53.27 -4.43
CA GLU A 141 0.65 -52.23 -3.51
C GLU A 141 0.12 -50.99 -4.25
N LEU A 142 -1.21 -50.84 -4.30
CA LEU A 142 -1.88 -49.66 -4.87
C LEU A 142 -1.56 -48.35 -4.11
N CYS A 143 -1.30 -48.43 -2.81
CA CYS A 143 -0.85 -47.29 -2.01
C CYS A 143 0.30 -47.72 -1.11
N HIS A 144 1.33 -46.89 -1.05
CA HIS A 144 2.47 -47.09 -0.16
C HIS A 144 2.11 -46.69 1.27
N CYS A 145 2.41 -47.55 2.24
CA CYS A 145 2.09 -47.30 3.65
C CYS A 145 3.34 -47.43 4.52
N ASP A 146 3.94 -46.30 4.88
CA ASP A 146 5.12 -46.23 5.76
C ASP A 146 4.79 -45.47 7.06
N MET A 147 5.37 -45.93 8.17
CA MET A 147 5.17 -45.38 9.53
C MET A 147 3.70 -45.08 9.89
N ASP A 148 3.28 -43.82 9.72
CA ASP A 148 1.98 -43.25 10.00
C ASP A 148 1.36 -42.51 8.78
N GLU A 149 1.91 -42.69 7.59
CA GLU A 149 1.41 -42.15 6.32
C GLU A 149 0.85 -43.27 5.41
N ILE A 150 -0.38 -43.08 4.92
CA ILE A 150 -0.86 -43.79 3.72
C ILE A 150 -0.77 -42.84 2.52
N ASN A 151 0.06 -43.21 1.56
CA ASN A 151 0.33 -42.44 0.35
C ASN A 151 -0.24 -43.16 -0.88
N CYS A 152 -1.37 -42.63 -1.33
CA CYS A 152 -2.09 -42.98 -2.55
C CYS A 152 -1.97 -41.83 -3.57
N SER A 153 -0.86 -41.10 -3.62
CA SER A 153 -0.70 -39.98 -4.56
C SER A 153 -0.42 -40.47 -5.99
N ALA A 154 -1.06 -39.85 -6.99
CA ALA A 154 -0.80 -40.08 -8.41
C ALA A 154 -0.86 -41.56 -8.85
N ILE A 155 -1.88 -42.31 -8.40
CA ILE A 155 -2.02 -43.73 -8.72
C ILE A 155 -2.41 -43.92 -10.19
N VAL A 156 -1.64 -44.75 -10.87
CA VAL A 156 -1.87 -45.19 -12.26
C VAL A 156 -2.32 -46.64 -12.23
N MET A 157 -3.41 -46.96 -12.94
CA MET A 157 -3.95 -48.31 -13.09
C MET A 157 -3.87 -48.74 -14.56
N ASP A 158 -3.72 -50.04 -14.79
CA ASP A 158 -3.53 -50.62 -16.13
C ASP A 158 -4.79 -50.59 -17.03
N ALA A 159 -4.55 -50.87 -18.31
CA ALA A 159 -5.46 -50.90 -19.47
C ALA A 159 -5.53 -49.62 -20.33
N ASP A 160 -6.03 -48.48 -19.81
CA ASP A 160 -6.22 -47.23 -20.58
C ASP A 160 -6.10 -45.94 -19.69
N GLU A 161 -5.16 -45.93 -18.73
CA GLU A 161 -4.87 -44.80 -17.79
C GLU A 161 -6.04 -44.23 -16.92
N PRO A 162 -6.89 -45.03 -16.27
CA PRO A 162 -7.74 -44.52 -15.19
C PRO A 162 -6.89 -44.23 -13.93
N GLN A 163 -6.82 -42.96 -13.51
CA GLN A 163 -6.35 -42.58 -12.17
C GLN A 163 -7.33 -43.08 -11.09
N LEU A 164 -6.88 -43.22 -9.83
CA LEU A 164 -7.74 -43.63 -8.71
C LEU A 164 -8.98 -42.72 -8.57
N GLN A 165 -10.17 -43.32 -8.51
CA GLN A 165 -11.45 -42.59 -8.49
C GLN A 165 -12.13 -42.55 -7.12
N THR A 166 -11.59 -43.27 -6.13
CA THR A 166 -12.19 -43.45 -4.80
C THR A 166 -11.12 -43.42 -3.69
N ALA A 167 -11.51 -42.99 -2.49
CA ALA A 167 -10.73 -43.13 -1.26
C ALA A 167 -11.23 -44.29 -0.36
N ASP A 168 -12.11 -45.13 -0.91
CA ASP A 168 -12.76 -46.26 -0.26
C ASP A 168 -11.87 -47.51 -0.33
N LEU A 169 -10.80 -47.50 0.47
CA LEU A 169 -9.74 -48.52 0.44
C LEU A 169 -9.84 -49.48 1.62
N LEU A 170 -9.63 -50.78 1.34
CA LEU A 170 -9.38 -51.78 2.37
C LEU A 170 -7.90 -51.77 2.76
N ILE A 171 -7.58 -51.15 3.90
CA ILE A 171 -6.26 -51.30 4.53
C ILE A 171 -6.13 -52.73 5.06
N MET A 172 -5.14 -53.47 4.55
CA MET A 172 -4.91 -54.88 4.89
C MET A 172 -4.16 -55.08 6.21
N LYS A 173 -3.66 -54.00 6.82
CA LYS A 173 -2.82 -54.01 8.03
C LYS A 173 -3.59 -53.48 9.24
N ASP A 174 -4.19 -54.39 10.02
CA ASP A 174 -5.06 -54.06 11.17
C ASP A 174 -4.40 -53.25 12.29
N ASP A 175 -3.07 -53.31 12.44
CA ASP A 175 -2.32 -52.57 13.47
C ASP A 175 -1.88 -51.17 13.02
N PHE A 176 -2.04 -50.85 11.73
CA PHE A 176 -1.70 -49.57 11.13
C PHE A 176 -2.62 -48.44 11.60
N LYS A 177 -2.06 -47.24 11.77
CA LYS A 177 -2.78 -46.08 12.31
C LYS A 177 -2.34 -44.83 11.54
N PRO A 178 -2.93 -44.58 10.35
CA PRO A 178 -2.53 -43.45 9.52
C PRO A 178 -2.90 -42.13 10.22
N ILE A 179 -1.88 -41.33 10.49
CA ILE A 179 -2.00 -39.92 10.92
C ILE A 179 -2.04 -39.02 9.70
N ILE A 180 -1.34 -39.39 8.63
CA ILE A 180 -1.31 -38.70 7.34
C ILE A 180 -1.98 -39.59 6.28
N ALA A 181 -2.88 -39.00 5.50
CA ALA A 181 -3.55 -39.65 4.38
C ALA A 181 -3.41 -38.76 3.14
N ASN A 182 -2.65 -39.22 2.15
CA ASN A 182 -2.38 -38.50 0.91
C ASN A 182 -3.07 -39.21 -0.27
N PHE A 183 -4.06 -38.55 -0.85
CA PHE A 183 -4.83 -39.00 -2.03
C PHE A 183 -4.68 -38.03 -3.20
N SER A 184 -3.64 -37.19 -3.19
CA SER A 184 -3.45 -36.12 -4.18
C SER A 184 -3.24 -36.64 -5.61
N SER A 185 -3.47 -35.78 -6.61
CA SER A 185 -3.16 -36.05 -8.03
C SER A 185 -3.92 -37.22 -8.65
N ASN A 186 -5.18 -37.42 -8.25
CA ASN A 186 -6.04 -38.54 -8.67
C ASN A 186 -7.31 -38.04 -9.40
N ALA A 187 -8.29 -38.93 -9.62
CA ALA A 187 -9.55 -38.62 -10.31
C ALA A 187 -10.79 -38.70 -9.40
N ILE A 188 -10.63 -38.58 -8.07
CA ILE A 188 -11.75 -38.65 -7.12
C ILE A 188 -12.74 -37.51 -7.40
N THR A 189 -14.03 -37.83 -7.57
CA THR A 189 -15.07 -36.86 -7.96
C THR A 189 -16.00 -36.45 -6.81
N ARG A 190 -16.10 -37.27 -5.76
CA ARG A 190 -16.98 -37.06 -4.61
C ARG A 190 -16.39 -37.67 -3.35
N LEU A 191 -16.54 -36.96 -2.23
CA LEU A 191 -16.23 -37.51 -0.90
C LEU A 191 -17.51 -37.82 -0.13
N GLN A 192 -17.72 -39.11 0.19
CA GLN A 192 -18.90 -39.63 0.87
C GLN A 192 -18.56 -40.15 2.28
N LYS A 193 -19.56 -40.14 3.17
CA LYS A 193 -19.45 -40.68 4.54
C LYS A 193 -19.11 -42.18 4.51
N LYS A 194 -18.11 -42.59 5.31
CA LYS A 194 -17.58 -43.97 5.40
C LYS A 194 -16.95 -44.53 4.10
N ARG A 195 -16.69 -43.71 3.08
CA ARG A 195 -15.98 -44.11 1.84
C ARG A 195 -14.65 -43.39 1.66
N VAL A 196 -14.02 -43.06 2.80
CA VAL A 196 -12.71 -42.43 2.89
C VAL A 196 -12.01 -43.12 4.06
N LEU A 197 -11.10 -44.07 3.78
CA LEU A 197 -10.39 -44.88 4.79
C LEU A 197 -11.31 -45.51 5.87
N PRO A 198 -12.32 -46.32 5.48
CA PRO A 198 -13.29 -46.89 6.41
C PRO A 198 -12.63 -47.68 7.56
N GLY A 199 -12.90 -47.28 8.80
CA GLY A 199 -12.38 -47.89 10.03
C GLY A 199 -11.16 -47.17 10.62
N PHE A 200 -10.46 -46.37 9.82
CA PHE A 200 -9.22 -45.67 10.20
C PHE A 200 -9.40 -44.15 10.36
N GLU A 201 -10.58 -43.60 10.08
CA GLU A 201 -10.86 -42.17 10.00
C GLU A 201 -10.49 -41.39 11.28
N LYS A 202 -10.66 -42.04 12.43
CA LYS A 202 -10.35 -41.47 13.75
C LYS A 202 -8.86 -41.24 14.01
N TYR A 203 -7.96 -41.84 13.22
CA TYR A 203 -6.51 -41.67 13.37
C TYR A 203 -5.98 -40.51 12.52
N VAL A 204 -6.62 -40.23 11.39
CA VAL A 204 -6.17 -39.24 10.41
C VAL A 204 -6.26 -37.82 10.97
N SER A 205 -5.11 -37.14 10.95
CA SER A 205 -4.92 -35.74 11.38
C SER A 205 -4.60 -34.83 10.20
N VAL A 206 -3.94 -35.35 9.17
CA VAL A 206 -3.63 -34.63 7.92
C VAL A 206 -4.25 -35.40 6.76
N MET A 207 -5.12 -34.74 6.01
CA MET A 207 -5.71 -35.28 4.79
C MET A 207 -5.39 -34.37 3.61
N ASP A 208 -4.67 -34.90 2.63
CA ASP A 208 -4.42 -34.27 1.34
C ASP A 208 -5.31 -34.93 0.27
N MET A 209 -6.23 -34.15 -0.29
CA MET A 209 -7.12 -34.50 -1.39
C MET A 209 -6.94 -33.53 -2.58
N SER A 210 -5.78 -32.87 -2.66
CA SER A 210 -5.46 -31.88 -3.69
C SER A 210 -5.36 -32.50 -5.09
N PHE A 211 -5.41 -31.66 -6.14
CA PHE A 211 -5.24 -32.09 -7.54
C PHE A 211 -6.16 -33.26 -7.94
N ASN A 212 -7.42 -33.20 -7.52
CA ASN A 212 -8.44 -34.20 -7.82
C ASN A 212 -9.59 -33.57 -8.65
N LYS A 213 -10.67 -34.33 -8.86
CA LYS A 213 -11.84 -33.89 -9.63
C LYS A 213 -13.05 -33.64 -8.72
N ILE A 214 -12.83 -33.42 -7.41
CA ILE A 214 -13.90 -33.39 -6.41
C ILE A 214 -14.83 -32.22 -6.69
N ARG A 215 -16.10 -32.54 -6.93
CA ARG A 215 -17.19 -31.59 -7.20
C ARG A 215 -18.16 -31.49 -6.03
N TYR A 216 -18.28 -32.56 -5.23
CA TYR A 216 -19.21 -32.67 -4.12
C TYR A 216 -18.55 -33.29 -2.88
N VAL A 217 -18.79 -32.67 -1.72
CA VAL A 217 -18.48 -33.23 -0.40
C VAL A 217 -19.79 -33.32 0.37
N ASP A 218 -20.14 -34.52 0.84
CA ASP A 218 -21.36 -34.71 1.63
C ASP A 218 -21.19 -34.12 3.04
N SER A 219 -22.27 -33.60 3.63
CA SER A 219 -22.27 -32.93 4.95
C SER A 219 -21.80 -33.82 6.10
N ASP A 220 -21.79 -35.13 5.89
CA ASP A 220 -21.47 -36.13 6.90
C ASP A 220 -20.08 -36.74 6.71
N THR A 221 -19.37 -36.40 5.64
CA THR A 221 -18.11 -37.03 5.25
C THR A 221 -17.04 -36.92 6.34
N PHE A 222 -16.87 -35.73 6.92
CA PHE A 222 -15.86 -35.50 7.95
C PHE A 222 -16.30 -35.88 9.38
N LYS A 223 -17.53 -36.39 9.58
CA LYS A 223 -18.02 -36.78 10.92
C LYS A 223 -17.20 -37.87 11.64
N PRO A 224 -16.63 -38.88 10.94
CA PRO A 224 -15.76 -39.88 11.58
C PRO A 224 -14.36 -39.37 11.93
N PHE A 225 -13.93 -38.25 11.36
CA PHE A 225 -12.54 -37.76 11.40
C PHE A 225 -12.26 -36.90 12.64
N THR A 226 -12.38 -37.51 13.83
CA THR A 226 -12.36 -36.82 15.13
C THR A 226 -11.02 -36.21 15.54
N ASN A 227 -9.97 -36.30 14.71
CA ASN A 227 -8.64 -35.75 14.97
C ASN A 227 -8.12 -34.86 13.81
N LEU A 228 -8.96 -34.58 12.79
CA LEU A 228 -8.52 -33.88 11.58
C LEU A 228 -8.08 -32.44 11.88
N SER A 229 -6.80 -32.17 11.68
CA SER A 229 -6.12 -30.89 11.94
C SER A 229 -5.80 -30.13 10.67
N LYS A 230 -5.48 -30.82 9.57
CA LYS A 230 -5.21 -30.21 8.26
C LYS A 230 -6.02 -30.92 7.19
N LEU A 231 -6.73 -30.14 6.37
CA LEU A 231 -7.48 -30.62 5.22
C LEU A 231 -7.09 -29.79 3.99
N ASP A 232 -6.55 -30.46 2.98
CA ASP A 232 -6.27 -29.87 1.67
C ASP A 232 -7.29 -30.39 0.65
N LEU A 233 -8.08 -29.47 0.09
CA LEU A 233 -9.03 -29.72 -1.00
C LEU A 233 -8.70 -28.82 -2.21
N SER A 234 -7.47 -28.33 -2.31
CA SER A 234 -7.03 -27.43 -3.37
C SER A 234 -7.03 -28.10 -4.75
N HIS A 235 -6.98 -27.32 -5.84
CA HIS A 235 -6.91 -27.83 -7.22
C HIS A 235 -7.99 -28.88 -7.55
N ASN A 236 -9.23 -28.60 -7.16
CA ASN A 236 -10.41 -29.46 -7.36
C ASN A 236 -11.50 -28.73 -8.18
N THR A 237 -12.71 -29.28 -8.27
CA THR A 237 -13.82 -28.68 -9.05
C THR A 237 -15.01 -28.22 -8.20
N LEU A 238 -14.80 -27.97 -6.91
CA LEU A 238 -15.84 -27.53 -5.98
C LEU A 238 -16.43 -26.19 -6.45
N THR A 239 -17.76 -26.15 -6.63
CA THR A 239 -18.48 -24.92 -7.04
C THR A 239 -19.09 -24.16 -5.87
N GLN A 240 -19.22 -24.81 -4.73
CA GLN A 240 -19.81 -24.30 -3.49
C GLN A 240 -19.32 -25.14 -2.31
N VAL A 241 -19.24 -24.53 -1.13
CA VAL A 241 -19.04 -25.24 0.15
C VAL A 241 -20.24 -24.98 1.03
N LYS A 242 -20.94 -26.05 1.42
CA LYS A 242 -22.13 -25.96 2.28
C LYS A 242 -21.69 -25.91 3.74
N LYS A 243 -22.23 -24.95 4.51
CA LYS A 243 -21.94 -24.77 5.95
C LYS A 243 -21.78 -26.09 6.75
N PRO A 244 -22.70 -27.09 6.66
CA PRO A 244 -22.62 -28.27 7.51
C PRO A 244 -21.42 -29.21 7.26
N VAL A 245 -20.64 -28.99 6.20
CA VAL A 245 -19.50 -29.88 5.83
C VAL A 245 -18.43 -29.91 6.92
N PHE A 246 -18.14 -28.78 7.57
CA PHE A 246 -17.06 -28.69 8.57
C PHE A 246 -17.55 -28.73 10.03
N ASP A 247 -18.86 -28.78 10.28
CA ASP A 247 -19.47 -28.75 11.63
C ASP A 247 -18.86 -29.77 12.61
N ALA A 248 -18.40 -30.92 12.10
CA ALA A 248 -17.89 -32.02 12.90
C ALA A 248 -16.37 -31.97 13.18
N VAL A 249 -15.61 -31.17 12.42
CA VAL A 249 -14.15 -30.98 12.59
C VAL A 249 -13.80 -29.59 13.13
N LYS A 250 -14.81 -28.79 13.48
CA LYS A 250 -14.67 -27.41 13.94
C LYS A 250 -13.74 -27.23 15.15
N ASP A 251 -13.71 -28.23 16.03
CA ASP A 251 -12.93 -28.21 17.27
C ASP A 251 -11.48 -28.70 17.03
N THR A 252 -11.19 -29.34 15.89
CA THR A 252 -9.89 -29.96 15.59
C THR A 252 -9.14 -29.32 14.42
N LEU A 253 -9.85 -28.69 13.46
CA LEU A 253 -9.26 -28.19 12.22
C LEU A 253 -8.48 -26.88 12.44
N HIS A 254 -7.21 -26.87 12.02
CA HIS A 254 -6.26 -25.76 12.18
C HIS A 254 -5.80 -25.16 10.83
N ARG A 255 -5.78 -25.94 9.75
CA ARG A 255 -5.54 -25.47 8.37
C ARG A 255 -6.60 -26.06 7.43
N LEU A 256 -7.16 -25.19 6.59
CA LEU A 256 -8.08 -25.56 5.52
C LEU A 256 -7.60 -24.92 4.22
N ASP A 257 -7.33 -25.75 3.21
CA ASP A 257 -7.00 -25.31 1.87
C ASP A 257 -8.17 -25.60 0.91
N LEU A 258 -8.65 -24.56 0.23
CA LEU A 258 -9.71 -24.60 -0.78
C LEU A 258 -9.25 -23.92 -2.09
N GLY A 259 -7.95 -23.65 -2.24
CA GLY A 259 -7.39 -22.94 -3.39
C GLY A 259 -7.66 -23.62 -4.73
N TYR A 260 -7.62 -22.86 -5.82
CA TYR A 260 -7.75 -23.33 -7.21
C TYR A 260 -8.97 -24.24 -7.47
N ASN A 261 -10.10 -23.90 -6.82
CA ASN A 261 -11.40 -24.50 -7.06
C ASN A 261 -12.26 -23.62 -7.98
N ARG A 262 -13.57 -23.91 -8.07
CA ARG A 262 -14.53 -23.17 -8.91
C ARG A 262 -15.59 -22.46 -8.08
N ILE A 263 -15.26 -22.09 -6.84
CA ILE A 263 -16.21 -21.51 -5.89
C ILE A 263 -16.58 -20.09 -6.35
N LYS A 264 -17.86 -19.89 -6.72
CA LYS A 264 -18.37 -18.60 -7.21
C LYS A 264 -18.97 -17.73 -6.11
N THR A 265 -19.43 -18.38 -5.04
CA THR A 265 -20.14 -17.79 -3.92
C THR A 265 -19.83 -18.58 -2.65
N LEU A 266 -19.41 -17.89 -1.60
CA LEU A 266 -19.43 -18.39 -0.23
C LEU A 266 -20.65 -17.77 0.46
N ALA A 267 -21.37 -18.56 1.26
CA ALA A 267 -22.48 -18.04 2.03
C ALA A 267 -21.96 -17.42 3.34
N ASP A 268 -22.69 -16.46 3.88
CA ASP A 268 -22.44 -16.02 5.25
C ASP A 268 -22.49 -17.22 6.19
N ASN A 269 -21.58 -17.29 7.16
CA ASN A 269 -21.45 -18.37 8.13
C ASN A 269 -20.97 -19.72 7.52
N THR A 270 -20.39 -19.77 6.31
CA THR A 270 -19.85 -21.02 5.72
C THR A 270 -18.76 -21.65 6.61
N PHE A 271 -17.95 -20.84 7.30
CA PHE A 271 -16.90 -21.29 8.22
C PHE A 271 -17.28 -21.12 9.71
N GLU A 272 -18.56 -20.96 10.03
CA GLU A 272 -18.99 -20.63 11.39
C GLU A 272 -18.68 -21.76 12.38
N GLY A 273 -17.97 -21.40 13.45
CA GLY A 273 -17.56 -22.31 14.51
C GLY A 273 -16.19 -22.94 14.32
N LEU A 274 -15.51 -22.71 13.19
CA LEU A 274 -14.10 -23.08 12.96
C LEU A 274 -13.12 -22.19 13.76
N SER A 275 -13.39 -22.02 15.06
CA SER A 275 -12.69 -21.06 15.91
C SER A 275 -11.22 -21.43 16.13
N ASN A 276 -10.82 -22.71 15.99
CA ASN A 276 -9.44 -23.15 16.08
C ASN A 276 -8.66 -23.04 14.75
N LEU A 277 -9.30 -22.63 13.65
CA LEU A 277 -8.65 -22.48 12.36
C LEU A 277 -7.66 -21.32 12.39
N LYS A 278 -6.40 -21.59 12.01
CA LYS A 278 -5.30 -20.62 11.97
C LYS A 278 -4.96 -20.15 10.57
N ARG A 279 -5.14 -21.02 9.56
CA ARG A 279 -4.87 -20.73 8.15
C ARG A 279 -6.06 -21.09 7.28
N LEU A 280 -6.42 -20.19 6.38
CA LEU A 280 -7.42 -20.41 5.34
C LEU A 280 -6.88 -19.93 3.99
N THR A 281 -6.91 -20.81 2.99
CA THR A 281 -6.50 -20.52 1.62
C THR A 281 -7.71 -20.61 0.70
N LEU A 282 -8.02 -19.53 -0.04
CA LEU A 282 -9.13 -19.44 -0.98
C LEU A 282 -8.68 -19.09 -2.41
N ASP A 283 -7.38 -19.07 -2.66
CA ASP A 283 -6.73 -18.64 -3.90
C ASP A 283 -7.37 -19.17 -5.18
N GLY A 284 -7.28 -18.43 -6.29
CA GLY A 284 -7.73 -18.85 -7.61
C GLY A 284 -9.24 -19.12 -7.75
N ASN A 285 -10.05 -18.90 -6.71
CA ASN A 285 -11.50 -19.08 -6.78
C ASN A 285 -12.19 -17.82 -7.35
N PRO A 286 -13.12 -17.96 -8.31
CA PRO A 286 -13.81 -16.83 -8.94
C PRO A 286 -14.98 -16.30 -8.08
N ILE A 287 -14.69 -15.93 -6.82
CA ILE A 287 -15.68 -15.46 -5.84
C ILE A 287 -16.13 -14.05 -6.22
N LYS A 288 -17.43 -13.90 -6.51
CA LYS A 288 -17.98 -12.64 -7.04
C LYS A 288 -18.37 -11.61 -5.98
N ILE A 289 -18.65 -12.05 -4.76
CA ILE A 289 -19.18 -11.20 -3.69
C ILE A 289 -18.43 -11.54 -2.42
N TRP A 290 -17.76 -10.53 -1.85
CA TRP A 290 -17.11 -10.60 -0.56
C TRP A 290 -18.00 -9.90 0.46
N SER A 291 -18.35 -10.61 1.53
CA SER A 291 -19.09 -10.08 2.69
C SER A 291 -18.36 -10.49 3.96
N LYS A 292 -18.36 -9.64 4.99
CA LYS A 292 -17.78 -10.00 6.29
C LYS A 292 -18.37 -11.28 6.89
N GLY A 293 -19.63 -11.58 6.55
CA GLY A 293 -20.32 -12.78 7.01
C GLY A 293 -19.66 -14.09 6.56
N ILE A 294 -18.88 -14.10 5.47
CA ILE A 294 -18.11 -15.28 5.02
C ILE A 294 -17.15 -15.76 6.11
N PHE A 295 -16.40 -14.83 6.71
CA PHE A 295 -15.33 -15.11 7.67
C PHE A 295 -15.78 -15.21 9.13
N LYS A 296 -17.09 -15.11 9.39
CA LYS A 296 -17.65 -15.12 10.75
C LYS A 296 -17.42 -16.48 11.44
N GLY A 297 -16.80 -16.43 12.63
CA GLY A 297 -16.49 -17.60 13.45
C GLY A 297 -15.05 -18.11 13.32
N LEU A 298 -14.20 -17.40 12.57
CA LEU A 298 -12.77 -17.67 12.40
C LEU A 298 -11.93 -16.91 13.45
N ASP A 299 -12.33 -17.02 14.73
CA ASP A 299 -11.87 -16.15 15.83
C ASP A 299 -10.36 -16.23 16.14
N ASN A 300 -9.67 -17.29 15.71
CA ASN A 300 -8.22 -17.45 15.84
C ASN A 300 -7.47 -17.57 14.51
N LEU A 301 -8.05 -17.12 13.39
CA LEU A 301 -7.35 -17.08 12.12
C LEU A 301 -6.16 -16.10 12.21
N GLU A 302 -4.98 -16.59 11.84
CA GLU A 302 -3.72 -15.82 11.86
C GLU A 302 -3.25 -15.48 10.43
N GLU A 303 -3.56 -16.35 9.46
CA GLU A 303 -3.13 -16.26 8.06
C GLU A 303 -4.32 -16.49 7.10
N LEU A 304 -4.49 -15.58 6.13
CA LEU A 304 -5.52 -15.66 5.09
C LEU A 304 -4.90 -15.40 3.71
N SER A 305 -5.15 -16.29 2.75
CA SER A 305 -4.71 -16.16 1.36
C SER A 305 -5.92 -16.07 0.42
N LEU A 306 -5.96 -15.00 -0.38
CA LEU A 306 -7.01 -14.66 -1.34
C LEU A 306 -6.41 -14.37 -2.74
N ASP A 307 -5.32 -15.04 -3.09
CA ASP A 307 -4.54 -14.74 -4.30
C ASP A 307 -5.35 -15.06 -5.57
N ASN A 308 -5.16 -14.29 -6.64
CA ASN A 308 -5.73 -14.55 -7.96
C ASN A 308 -7.28 -14.75 -7.97
N CYS A 309 -7.97 -14.21 -6.97
CA CYS A 309 -9.43 -14.33 -6.81
C CYS A 309 -10.23 -13.32 -7.65
N LYS A 310 -9.56 -12.53 -8.48
CA LYS A 310 -10.11 -11.45 -9.32
C LYS A 310 -10.79 -10.34 -8.50
N ILE A 311 -10.23 -10.08 -7.32
CA ILE A 311 -10.63 -8.98 -6.43
C ILE A 311 -10.19 -7.66 -7.06
N THR A 312 -11.11 -6.71 -7.18
CA THR A 312 -10.81 -5.31 -7.56
C THR A 312 -10.87 -4.37 -6.36
N ASP A 313 -11.76 -4.66 -5.40
CA ASP A 313 -11.95 -3.94 -4.14
C ASP A 313 -12.45 -4.90 -3.04
N LEU A 314 -12.26 -4.53 -1.77
CA LEU A 314 -12.71 -5.27 -0.60
C LEU A 314 -13.53 -4.36 0.34
N PRO A 315 -14.69 -4.82 0.86
CA PRO A 315 -15.45 -4.06 1.84
C PRO A 315 -14.61 -3.69 3.07
N GLY A 316 -14.72 -2.44 3.54
CA GLY A 316 -13.94 -1.97 4.70
C GLY A 316 -14.17 -2.75 6.01
N ASP A 317 -15.24 -3.54 6.11
CA ASP A 317 -15.57 -4.39 7.25
C ASP A 317 -15.29 -5.89 7.04
N ILE A 318 -14.69 -6.28 5.91
CA ILE A 318 -14.49 -7.70 5.52
C ILE A 318 -13.76 -8.54 6.59
N PHE A 319 -12.84 -7.93 7.33
CA PHE A 319 -12.06 -8.59 8.40
C PHE A 319 -12.57 -8.32 9.82
N GLU A 320 -13.78 -7.77 10.01
CA GLU A 320 -14.36 -7.47 11.34
C GLU A 320 -14.41 -8.72 12.26
N TYR A 321 -14.62 -9.91 11.69
CA TYR A 321 -14.64 -11.18 12.43
C TYR A 321 -13.27 -11.89 12.51
N LEU A 322 -12.17 -11.22 12.15
CA LEU A 322 -10.82 -11.79 12.12
C LEU A 322 -9.85 -11.08 13.09
N PRO A 323 -10.13 -11.04 14.41
CA PRO A 323 -9.41 -10.21 15.38
C PRO A 323 -7.96 -10.63 15.64
N LYS A 324 -7.50 -11.74 15.05
CA LYS A 324 -6.12 -12.25 15.16
C LYS A 324 -5.38 -12.36 13.83
N LEU A 325 -5.97 -11.88 12.74
CA LEU A 325 -5.36 -11.96 11.41
C LEU A 325 -4.11 -11.07 11.36
N LYS A 326 -2.97 -11.69 11.09
CA LYS A 326 -1.63 -11.06 11.02
C LYS A 326 -1.08 -11.05 9.60
N THR A 327 -1.33 -12.11 8.83
CA THR A 327 -0.79 -12.28 7.48
C THR A 327 -1.92 -12.34 6.48
N LEU A 328 -1.86 -11.49 5.46
CA LEU A 328 -2.83 -11.45 4.37
C LEU A 328 -2.09 -11.50 3.02
N SER A 329 -2.50 -12.41 2.15
CA SER A 329 -2.06 -12.43 0.74
C SER A 329 -3.21 -12.05 -0.18
N LEU A 330 -2.95 -11.10 -1.09
CA LEU A 330 -3.85 -10.59 -2.12
C LEU A 330 -3.16 -10.58 -3.50
N ARG A 331 -2.11 -11.37 -3.70
CA ARG A 331 -1.29 -11.38 -4.91
C ARG A 331 -2.12 -11.71 -6.17
N GLU A 332 -1.69 -11.22 -7.33
CA GLU A 332 -2.33 -11.49 -8.65
C GLU A 332 -3.81 -11.07 -8.74
N ASN A 333 -4.26 -10.15 -7.88
CA ASN A 333 -5.58 -9.52 -7.97
C ASN A 333 -5.51 -8.20 -8.78
N PRO A 334 -6.49 -7.92 -9.66
CA PRO A 334 -6.56 -6.71 -10.47
C PRO A 334 -7.04 -5.50 -9.64
N MET A 335 -6.31 -5.19 -8.57
CA MET A 335 -6.57 -4.06 -7.68
C MET A 335 -5.79 -2.85 -8.18
N ASP A 336 -6.49 -1.73 -8.41
CA ASP A 336 -5.89 -0.47 -8.87
C ASP A 336 -5.54 0.47 -7.70
N GLU A 337 -6.05 0.18 -6.49
CA GLU A 337 -5.80 0.92 -5.25
C GLU A 337 -5.54 -0.04 -4.07
N ILE A 338 -4.85 0.45 -3.03
CA ILE A 338 -4.65 -0.30 -1.78
C ILE A 338 -5.97 -0.29 -0.99
N PRO A 339 -6.52 -1.45 -0.58
CA PRO A 339 -7.79 -1.49 0.14
C PRO A 339 -7.75 -0.72 1.45
N SER A 340 -8.81 0.04 1.72
CA SER A 340 -8.99 0.75 3.00
C SER A 340 -8.90 -0.17 4.21
N VAL A 341 -9.31 -1.44 4.09
CA VAL A 341 -9.18 -2.45 5.16
C VAL A 341 -7.73 -2.84 5.44
N VAL A 342 -6.83 -2.79 4.45
CA VAL A 342 -5.39 -3.01 4.63
C VAL A 342 -4.76 -1.75 5.23
N ALA A 343 -5.03 -0.58 4.64
CA ALA A 343 -4.49 0.72 5.05
C ALA A 343 -4.81 1.11 6.50
N ASN A 344 -5.92 0.62 7.05
CA ASN A 344 -6.40 0.91 8.41
C ASN A 344 -6.28 -0.27 9.40
N SER A 345 -5.67 -1.39 9.01
CA SER A 345 -5.60 -2.56 9.91
C SER A 345 -4.58 -2.37 11.04
N LYS A 346 -5.03 -2.64 12.26
CA LYS A 346 -4.20 -2.69 13.48
C LYS A 346 -3.88 -4.13 13.93
N THR A 347 -4.31 -5.15 13.18
CA THR A 347 -3.98 -6.56 13.47
C THR A 347 -2.99 -7.15 12.47
N LEU A 348 -3.02 -6.67 11.22
CA LEU A 348 -2.10 -7.09 10.18
C LEU A 348 -0.67 -6.64 10.48
N ILE A 349 0.25 -7.56 10.25
CA ILE A 349 1.70 -7.42 10.43
C ILE A 349 2.37 -7.59 9.05
N ASN A 350 1.90 -8.55 8.26
CA ASN A 350 2.44 -8.90 6.95
C ASN A 350 1.32 -8.78 5.90
N VAL A 351 1.58 -8.07 4.81
CA VAL A 351 0.69 -8.05 3.64
C VAL A 351 1.45 -8.29 2.34
N ASP A 352 0.95 -9.20 1.52
CA ASP A 352 1.44 -9.43 0.17
C ASP A 352 0.43 -8.86 -0.86
N LEU A 353 0.89 -7.87 -1.61
CA LEU A 353 0.19 -7.18 -2.70
C LEU A 353 0.92 -7.38 -4.04
N SER A 354 1.85 -8.33 -4.13
CA SER A 354 2.67 -8.55 -5.32
C SER A 354 1.86 -8.92 -6.56
N ALA A 355 2.36 -8.55 -7.74
CA ALA A 355 1.70 -8.76 -9.02
C ALA A 355 0.23 -8.27 -9.10
N THR A 356 -0.14 -7.25 -8.32
CA THR A 356 -1.43 -6.55 -8.45
C THR A 356 -1.31 -5.35 -9.42
N ASN A 357 -2.45 -4.76 -9.80
CA ASN A 357 -2.51 -3.75 -10.87
C ASN A 357 -2.20 -2.31 -10.44
N LEU A 358 -1.72 -2.06 -9.22
CA LEU A 358 -1.46 -0.70 -8.72
C LEU A 358 -0.55 0.07 -9.70
N THR A 359 -1.04 1.22 -10.14
CA THR A 359 -0.29 2.12 -11.04
C THR A 359 0.67 3.01 -10.25
N GLU A 360 0.28 3.43 -9.05
CA GLU A 360 1.07 4.30 -8.18
C GLU A 360 0.75 4.02 -6.71
N ILE A 361 1.74 4.20 -5.83
CA ILE A 361 1.47 4.31 -4.39
C ILE A 361 1.16 5.77 -4.13
N ARG A 362 -0.13 6.10 -3.98
CA ARG A 362 -0.63 7.47 -3.80
C ARG A 362 -0.27 8.07 -2.46
N ASP A 363 -0.40 9.39 -2.37
CA ASP A 363 -0.25 10.13 -1.14
C ASP A 363 -1.15 9.60 -0.03
N HIS A 364 -0.55 9.38 1.14
CA HIS A 364 -1.23 8.92 2.35
C HIS A 364 -2.01 7.59 2.20
N ALA A 365 -1.58 6.70 1.28
CA ALA A 365 -2.22 5.39 1.06
C ALA A 365 -2.32 4.49 2.32
N PHE A 366 -1.54 4.75 3.36
CA PHE A 366 -1.57 4.04 4.65
C PHE A 366 -1.87 4.96 5.86
N SER A 367 -2.73 5.97 5.67
CA SER A 367 -3.09 6.98 6.70
C SER A 367 -3.71 6.46 8.02
N GLY A 368 -4.01 5.16 8.13
CA GLY A 368 -4.80 4.59 9.23
C GLY A 368 -4.09 4.28 10.55
N ASP A 369 -2.80 4.63 10.70
CA ASP A 369 -1.94 4.18 11.82
C ASP A 369 -1.92 2.65 11.87
N SER A 370 -1.45 2.04 10.78
CA SER A 370 -1.41 0.59 10.60
C SER A 370 -0.17 -0.02 11.23
N ASP A 371 -0.34 -1.23 11.77
CA ASP A 371 0.68 -1.96 12.52
C ASP A 371 1.60 -2.85 11.65
N LEU A 372 1.49 -2.74 10.32
CA LEU A 372 2.28 -3.48 9.34
C LEU A 372 3.79 -3.35 9.59
N GLU A 373 4.47 -4.49 9.63
CA GLU A 373 5.92 -4.61 9.71
C GLU A 373 6.54 -5.02 8.37
N GLU A 374 5.78 -5.70 7.50
CA GLU A 374 6.23 -6.23 6.21
C GLU A 374 5.19 -5.99 5.11
N ILE A 375 5.64 -5.39 4.00
CA ILE A 375 4.84 -5.13 2.80
C ILE A 375 5.58 -5.70 1.58
N ASN A 376 4.95 -6.63 0.88
CA ASN A 376 5.42 -7.11 -0.42
C ASN A 376 4.65 -6.41 -1.57
N LEU A 377 5.39 -5.71 -2.42
CA LEU A 377 4.97 -5.01 -3.64
C LEU A 377 5.92 -5.38 -4.81
N GLU A 378 6.32 -6.64 -4.89
CA GLU A 378 7.10 -7.18 -6.01
C GLU A 378 6.28 -7.38 -7.29
N LYS A 379 6.95 -7.38 -8.44
CA LYS A 379 6.43 -7.81 -9.75
C LYS A 379 5.17 -7.08 -10.19
N MET A 380 5.06 -5.80 -9.85
CA MET A 380 3.91 -4.94 -10.12
C MET A 380 3.96 -4.43 -11.56
N PRO A 381 3.16 -5.00 -12.50
CA PRO A 381 3.32 -4.76 -13.94
C PRO A 381 2.94 -3.34 -14.40
N PHE A 382 2.34 -2.52 -13.53
CA PHE A 382 1.89 -1.16 -13.83
C PHE A 382 2.44 -0.08 -12.90
N LEU A 383 3.14 -0.45 -11.83
CA LEU A 383 3.63 0.50 -10.82
C LEU A 383 4.71 1.40 -11.42
N TYR A 384 4.41 2.69 -11.60
CA TYR A 384 5.31 3.66 -12.23
C TYR A 384 5.94 4.66 -11.24
N ALA A 385 5.25 4.97 -10.15
CA ALA A 385 5.71 5.94 -9.16
C ALA A 385 5.25 5.63 -7.72
N ILE A 386 6.07 6.04 -6.75
CA ILE A 386 5.72 6.13 -5.33
C ILE A 386 5.67 7.61 -4.96
N LYS A 387 4.48 8.12 -4.63
CA LYS A 387 4.20 9.54 -4.42
C LYS A 387 4.63 10.02 -3.03
N ASP A 388 4.44 11.32 -2.80
CA ASP A 388 4.75 11.94 -1.52
C ASP A 388 3.95 11.31 -0.38
N CYS A 389 4.61 11.04 0.75
CA CYS A 389 4.00 10.36 1.89
C CYS A 389 3.30 9.01 1.57
N GLY A 390 3.66 8.31 0.49
CA GLY A 390 3.00 7.08 0.06
C GLY A 390 3.01 5.93 1.09
N PHE A 391 4.01 5.89 1.97
CA PHE A 391 4.13 4.96 3.11
C PHE A 391 4.06 5.67 4.47
N CYS A 392 3.56 6.90 4.53
CA CYS A 392 3.27 7.58 5.79
C CYS A 392 2.14 6.89 6.55
N GLY A 393 2.20 6.89 7.88
CA GLY A 393 1.25 6.19 8.75
C GLY A 393 1.64 4.75 9.12
N LEU A 394 2.86 4.32 8.75
CA LEU A 394 3.42 2.98 9.02
C LEU A 394 4.60 3.02 10.01
N PRO A 395 4.37 3.30 11.32
CA PRO A 395 5.45 3.47 12.31
C PRO A 395 6.20 2.17 12.64
N LYS A 396 5.68 1.00 12.23
CA LYS A 396 6.26 -0.32 12.51
C LYS A 396 6.92 -0.99 11.29
N LEU A 397 6.85 -0.39 10.10
CA LEU A 397 7.38 -0.97 8.87
C LEU A 397 8.90 -1.19 8.96
N LYS A 398 9.31 -2.43 8.72
CA LYS A 398 10.70 -2.92 8.74
C LYS A 398 11.13 -3.47 7.39
N ILE A 399 10.24 -4.14 6.69
CA ILE A 399 10.52 -4.86 5.44
C ILE A 399 9.64 -4.30 4.33
N LEU A 400 10.26 -3.82 3.26
CA LEU A 400 9.58 -3.39 2.04
C LEU A 400 10.24 -4.04 0.82
N LEU A 401 9.46 -4.84 0.10
CA LEU A 401 9.90 -5.53 -1.12
C LEU A 401 9.26 -4.84 -2.34
N LEU A 402 10.09 -4.34 -3.25
CA LEU A 402 9.73 -3.61 -4.47
C LEU A 402 10.49 -4.15 -5.69
N ASN A 403 10.84 -5.44 -5.69
CA ASN A 403 11.64 -6.06 -6.75
C ASN A 403 10.84 -6.32 -8.02
N ASP A 404 11.55 -6.37 -9.15
CA ASP A 404 11.00 -6.71 -10.48
C ASP A 404 9.85 -5.77 -10.91
N ASN A 405 9.88 -4.52 -10.43
CA ASN A 405 8.92 -3.46 -10.79
C ASN A 405 9.42 -2.70 -12.02
N GLU A 406 9.37 -3.35 -13.18
CA GLU A 406 9.98 -2.89 -14.44
C GLU A 406 9.56 -1.49 -14.92
N LYS A 407 8.42 -0.96 -14.45
CA LYS A 407 7.93 0.40 -14.79
C LYS A 407 8.21 1.45 -13.72
N LEU A 408 8.67 1.08 -12.53
CA LEU A 408 8.88 1.99 -11.42
C LEU A 408 10.06 2.90 -11.72
N MET A 409 9.79 4.19 -11.97
CA MET A 409 10.78 5.20 -12.36
C MET A 409 11.03 6.23 -11.27
N GLU A 410 10.00 6.56 -10.47
CA GLU A 410 10.03 7.64 -9.50
C GLU A 410 9.75 7.13 -8.08
N VAL A 411 10.62 7.47 -7.13
CA VAL A 411 10.37 7.31 -5.70
C VAL A 411 10.52 8.68 -5.03
N HIS A 412 9.42 9.24 -4.52
CA HIS A 412 9.43 10.59 -3.97
C HIS A 412 10.38 10.70 -2.76
N PRO A 413 11.18 11.79 -2.62
CA PRO A 413 12.12 11.95 -1.51
C PRO A 413 11.51 11.87 -0.10
N ASN A 414 10.19 12.09 0.03
CA ASN A 414 9.44 12.01 1.29
C ASN A 414 8.38 10.89 1.28
N ALA A 415 8.55 9.85 0.45
CA ALA A 415 7.65 8.70 0.41
C ALA A 415 7.37 8.05 1.78
N PHE A 416 8.32 8.12 2.73
CA PHE A 416 8.21 7.51 4.07
C PHE A 416 7.93 8.52 5.20
N GLY A 417 7.70 9.80 4.89
CA GLY A 417 7.55 10.86 5.90
C GLY A 417 8.85 11.18 6.66
N PHE A 418 9.98 10.62 6.25
CA PHE A 418 11.28 10.88 6.85
C PHE A 418 11.92 12.10 6.19
N ILE A 419 11.64 13.28 6.74
CA ILE A 419 12.54 14.43 6.62
C ILE A 419 12.93 14.80 8.05
N LYS A 420 14.22 15.04 8.28
CA LYS A 420 14.81 15.39 9.61
C LYS A 420 14.29 16.72 10.21
N SER A 421 13.22 17.29 9.67
CA SER A 421 12.63 18.59 10.01
C SER A 421 11.29 18.52 10.77
N ASP A 422 10.58 17.39 10.82
CA ASP A 422 9.28 17.30 11.49
C ASP A 422 9.31 16.38 12.73
N PRO A 423 9.29 16.94 13.96
CA PRO A 423 9.28 16.15 15.21
C PRO A 423 7.98 15.37 15.48
N GLY A 424 6.91 15.60 14.73
CA GLY A 424 5.59 14.99 14.97
C GLY A 424 5.41 13.60 14.40
N HIS A 425 6.11 13.27 13.31
CA HIS A 425 5.89 12.04 12.54
C HIS A 425 6.88 10.92 12.94
N LYS A 426 6.35 9.78 13.39
CA LYS A 426 7.12 8.55 13.56
C LYS A 426 7.36 7.91 12.20
N ALA A 427 8.48 8.27 11.56
CA ALA A 427 8.91 7.63 10.32
C ALA A 427 9.16 6.12 10.50
N ALA A 428 8.92 5.35 9.43
CA ALA A 428 9.23 3.93 9.36
C ALA A 428 10.73 3.66 9.63
N SER A 429 11.03 2.62 10.41
CA SER A 429 12.40 2.20 10.72
C SER A 429 12.80 0.98 9.90
N ILE A 430 12.81 1.17 8.57
CA ILE A 430 13.10 0.10 7.60
C ILE A 430 14.48 -0.52 7.87
N THR A 431 14.51 -1.85 7.94
CA THR A 431 15.72 -2.68 8.04
C THR A 431 16.02 -3.42 6.74
N THR A 432 14.99 -3.68 5.93
CA THR A 432 15.10 -4.37 4.65
C THR A 432 14.36 -3.57 3.58
N LEU A 433 15.12 -3.07 2.60
CA LEU A 433 14.57 -2.48 1.38
C LEU A 433 15.17 -3.21 0.17
N THR A 434 14.32 -3.80 -0.65
CA THR A 434 14.75 -4.43 -1.89
C THR A 434 14.02 -3.80 -3.07
N LEU A 435 14.78 -3.26 -4.00
CA LEU A 435 14.36 -2.50 -5.18
C LEU A 435 15.25 -2.93 -6.36
N HIS A 436 15.38 -4.24 -6.62
CA HIS A 436 16.14 -4.72 -7.77
C HIS A 436 15.28 -4.85 -9.03
N ASN A 437 15.91 -4.82 -10.21
CA ASN A 437 15.26 -4.97 -11.52
C ASN A 437 14.05 -4.00 -11.70
N SER A 438 14.26 -2.73 -11.39
CA SER A 438 13.27 -1.67 -11.60
C SER A 438 13.87 -0.58 -12.50
N ASN A 439 13.10 0.44 -12.87
CA ASN A 439 13.54 1.50 -13.79
C ASN A 439 13.96 2.80 -13.06
N VAL A 440 14.38 2.68 -11.80
CA VAL A 440 14.68 3.84 -10.93
C VAL A 440 16.08 4.36 -11.22
N SER A 441 16.19 5.64 -11.58
CA SER A 441 17.48 6.27 -11.90
C SER A 441 18.15 6.97 -10.70
N THR A 442 17.36 7.40 -9.71
CA THR A 442 17.81 8.20 -8.56
C THR A 442 16.96 7.90 -7.33
N ILE A 443 17.58 7.91 -6.15
CA ILE A 443 16.91 7.86 -4.84
C ILE A 443 17.54 8.89 -3.90
N SER A 444 16.75 9.45 -2.98
CA SER A 444 17.21 10.52 -2.09
C SER A 444 17.95 9.99 -0.86
N GLU A 445 19.11 10.58 -0.55
CA GLU A 445 19.87 10.36 0.70
C GLU A 445 19.01 10.62 1.94
N HIS A 446 18.02 11.50 1.85
CA HIS A 446 17.19 11.91 2.97
C HIS A 446 15.90 11.10 3.09
N MET A 447 15.62 10.17 2.18
CA MET A 447 14.37 9.39 2.16
C MET A 447 14.25 8.38 3.31
N LEU A 448 15.38 7.87 3.82
CA LEU A 448 15.45 6.84 4.86
C LEU A 448 16.66 7.04 5.77
N ASP A 449 16.63 6.41 6.94
CA ASP A 449 17.79 6.27 7.82
C ASP A 449 18.63 5.07 7.37
N TYR A 450 19.38 5.23 6.27
CA TYR A 450 20.14 4.15 5.63
C TYR A 450 21.12 3.44 6.55
N ASP A 451 21.60 4.08 7.62
CA ASP A 451 22.50 3.47 8.61
C ASP A 451 21.81 2.38 9.47
N LYS A 452 20.48 2.24 9.39
CA LYS A 452 19.71 1.15 10.02
C LYS A 452 19.42 -0.03 9.10
N LEU A 453 19.69 0.08 7.80
CA LEU A 453 19.43 -1.00 6.84
C LEU A 453 20.39 -2.17 7.08
N GLN A 454 19.82 -3.36 7.19
CA GLN A 454 20.52 -4.64 7.24
C GLN A 454 20.61 -5.28 5.84
N THR A 455 19.57 -5.07 5.03
CA THR A 455 19.51 -5.55 3.64
C THR A 455 19.07 -4.40 2.74
N PHE A 456 19.88 -4.07 1.73
CA PHE A 456 19.59 -3.01 0.77
C PHE A 456 19.99 -3.46 -0.64
N LYS A 457 19.02 -3.93 -1.43
CA LYS A 457 19.25 -4.50 -2.76
C LYS A 457 18.76 -3.53 -3.82
N ILE A 458 19.66 -3.04 -4.68
CA ILE A 458 19.37 -2.04 -5.71
C ILE A 458 19.94 -2.38 -7.11
N GLY A 459 20.33 -3.64 -7.32
CA GLY A 459 20.84 -4.13 -8.61
C GLY A 459 19.85 -3.99 -9.76
N GLY A 460 20.34 -4.01 -11.01
CA GLY A 460 19.46 -4.05 -12.19
C GLY A 460 18.59 -2.81 -12.42
N ASN A 461 19.01 -1.64 -11.91
CA ASN A 461 18.36 -0.35 -12.15
C ASN A 461 19.29 0.60 -12.94
N PRO A 462 18.75 1.54 -13.73
CA PRO A 462 19.52 2.47 -14.56
C PRO A 462 20.08 3.66 -13.75
N TRP A 463 20.95 3.39 -12.77
CA TRP A 463 21.44 4.42 -11.85
C TRP A 463 22.17 5.57 -12.57
N LYS A 464 21.73 6.80 -12.27
CA LYS A 464 22.40 8.04 -12.67
C LYS A 464 23.46 8.37 -11.61
N CYS A 465 24.72 8.08 -11.90
CA CYS A 465 25.85 8.24 -11.01
C CYS A 465 26.39 9.67 -11.04
N ASP A 466 25.89 10.51 -10.14
CA ASP A 466 26.22 11.92 -10.00
C ASP A 466 26.22 12.34 -8.51
N CYS A 467 26.08 13.64 -8.23
CA CYS A 467 26.06 14.13 -6.85
C CYS A 467 24.78 13.82 -6.06
N ASP A 468 23.66 13.51 -6.73
CA ASP A 468 22.40 13.19 -6.04
C ASP A 468 22.46 11.75 -5.50
N THR A 469 23.20 10.87 -6.19
CA THR A 469 23.39 9.46 -5.84
C THR A 469 24.74 9.13 -5.20
N GLN A 470 25.63 10.12 -5.01
CA GLN A 470 27.00 9.92 -4.48
C GLN A 470 27.07 9.14 -3.17
N PHE A 471 26.04 9.24 -2.31
CA PHE A 471 26.00 8.54 -1.02
C PHE A 471 25.96 7.01 -1.20
N LEU A 472 25.36 6.51 -2.28
CA LEU A 472 25.32 5.09 -2.61
C LEU A 472 26.72 4.52 -2.96
N MET A 473 27.69 5.38 -3.28
CA MET A 473 29.07 5.02 -3.60
C MET A 473 29.94 4.84 -2.33
N GLU A 474 29.38 5.09 -1.13
CA GLU A 474 30.08 4.87 0.14
C GLU A 474 30.35 3.38 0.40
N GLU A 475 31.55 3.06 0.92
CA GLU A 475 31.96 1.68 1.23
C GLU A 475 31.01 0.93 2.20
N LYS A 476 30.17 1.65 2.96
CA LYS A 476 29.17 1.05 3.85
C LYS A 476 28.09 0.27 3.10
N PHE A 477 27.83 0.62 1.85
CA PHE A 477 26.90 -0.08 0.96
C PHE A 477 27.57 -1.19 0.14
N ALA A 478 28.73 -1.72 0.57
CA ALA A 478 29.46 -2.75 -0.18
C ALA A 478 28.58 -3.97 -0.52
N PHE A 479 28.06 -3.97 -1.76
CA PHE A 479 27.16 -4.97 -2.34
C PHE A 479 27.87 -6.32 -2.58
N LYS A 480 28.27 -6.96 -1.48
CA LYS A 480 28.84 -8.30 -1.48
C LYS A 480 27.69 -9.30 -1.37
N GLU A 481 27.65 -10.26 -2.29
CA GLU A 481 26.71 -11.40 -2.34
C GLU A 481 25.31 -11.14 -2.93
N ASP A 482 25.11 -10.08 -3.74
CA ASP A 482 23.90 -9.93 -4.57
C ASP A 482 24.05 -10.53 -5.99
N SER A 483 22.95 -11.04 -6.54
CA SER A 483 22.88 -11.66 -7.88
C SER A 483 23.13 -10.68 -9.04
N VAL A 484 22.90 -9.39 -8.81
CA VAL A 484 23.18 -8.29 -9.76
C VAL A 484 23.73 -7.11 -8.97
N ALA A 485 24.99 -6.74 -9.19
CA ALA A 485 25.56 -5.54 -8.57
C ALA A 485 25.00 -4.27 -9.23
N PRO A 486 24.75 -3.17 -8.49
CA PRO A 486 24.32 -1.92 -9.08
C PRO A 486 25.42 -1.32 -9.97
N MET A 487 25.01 -0.87 -11.14
CA MET A 487 25.86 -0.30 -12.18
C MET A 487 25.31 1.05 -12.62
N CYS A 488 26.21 1.94 -13.02
CA CYS A 488 25.88 3.25 -13.55
C CYS A 488 25.39 3.13 -15.00
N ALA A 489 24.23 3.71 -15.30
CA ALA A 489 23.71 3.86 -16.66
C ALA A 489 23.99 5.26 -17.24
N TYR A 490 24.26 6.24 -16.39
CA TYR A 490 24.59 7.63 -16.76
C TYR A 490 25.55 8.24 -15.71
N PRO A 491 26.33 9.28 -16.05
CA PRO A 491 26.53 9.86 -17.38
C PRO A 491 27.35 8.93 -18.31
N ALA A 492 27.52 9.33 -19.57
CA ALA A 492 28.09 8.49 -20.64
C ALA A 492 29.51 7.97 -20.34
N GLU A 493 30.27 8.71 -19.53
CA GLU A 493 31.64 8.42 -19.12
C GLU A 493 31.72 7.30 -18.06
N LEU A 494 30.62 7.07 -17.32
CA LEU A 494 30.55 6.12 -16.20
C LEU A 494 29.66 4.90 -16.50
N VAL A 495 29.13 4.77 -17.72
CA VAL A 495 28.30 3.62 -18.14
C VAL A 495 29.02 2.29 -17.83
N ASP A 496 28.24 1.29 -17.39
CA ASP A 496 28.67 -0.06 -16.99
C ASP A 496 29.66 -0.13 -15.82
N HIS A 497 30.01 1.00 -15.18
CA HIS A 497 30.84 0.98 -13.98
C HIS A 497 30.01 0.56 -12.76
N HIS A 498 30.55 -0.34 -11.93
CA HIS A 498 29.92 -0.68 -10.65
C HIS A 498 29.89 0.53 -9.73
N LEU A 499 28.73 0.78 -9.13
CA LEU A 499 28.48 1.98 -8.32
C LEU A 499 29.43 2.08 -7.11
N ALA A 500 29.82 0.94 -6.53
CA ALA A 500 30.81 0.85 -5.45
C ALA A 500 32.29 1.03 -5.89
N THR A 501 32.57 1.20 -7.18
CA THR A 501 33.93 1.42 -7.72
C THR A 501 34.15 2.80 -8.32
N VAL A 502 33.07 3.53 -8.60
CA VAL A 502 33.12 4.91 -9.07
C VAL A 502 33.62 5.81 -7.96
N ARG A 503 34.59 6.68 -8.26
CA ARG A 503 35.04 7.69 -7.30
C ARG A 503 34.05 8.84 -7.30
N VAL A 504 33.71 9.33 -6.11
CA VAL A 504 32.88 10.53 -5.93
C VAL A 504 33.41 11.73 -6.72
N THR A 505 34.74 11.88 -6.87
CA THR A 505 35.34 12.95 -7.70
C THR A 505 34.93 12.91 -9.16
N ASP A 506 34.76 11.70 -9.69
CA ASP A 506 34.60 11.43 -11.12
C ASP A 506 33.09 11.54 -11.48
N ALA A 507 32.20 11.21 -10.53
CA ALA A 507 30.76 11.46 -10.61
C ALA A 507 30.35 12.92 -10.34
N CYS A 508 31.03 13.63 -9.43
CA CYS A 508 30.70 15.00 -9.02
C CYS A 508 31.46 16.11 -9.76
N GLU A 509 31.96 15.87 -10.97
CA GLU A 509 32.84 16.81 -11.66
C GLU A 509 32.12 17.99 -12.37
N ASN A 510 31.16 18.64 -11.70
CA ASN A 510 30.55 19.89 -12.19
C ASN A 510 30.24 20.98 -11.14
N ALA A 511 30.64 20.83 -9.87
CA ALA A 511 30.51 21.90 -8.87
C ALA A 511 31.57 23.03 -9.00
N ARG A 512 32.48 22.97 -10.00
CA ARG A 512 33.58 23.94 -10.16
C ARG A 512 33.47 24.91 -11.34
N PHE A 513 32.69 24.63 -12.39
CA PHE A 513 32.75 25.47 -13.60
C PHE A 513 32.08 26.85 -13.46
N LEU A 514 31.05 26.98 -12.60
CA LEU A 514 30.53 28.28 -12.11
C LEU A 514 31.19 28.74 -10.80
N GLY A 515 32.20 28.00 -10.31
CA GLY A 515 32.94 28.28 -9.09
C GLY A 515 34.04 29.33 -9.26
N ARG A 516 33.97 30.40 -8.46
CA ARG A 516 34.96 31.50 -8.32
C ARG A 516 35.25 32.37 -9.55
N SER A 517 35.53 31.83 -10.74
CA SER A 517 35.96 32.64 -11.90
C SER A 517 34.81 33.50 -12.44
N GLY A 518 33.70 32.88 -12.85
CA GLY A 518 32.54 33.57 -13.44
C GLY A 518 31.92 34.62 -12.51
N ARG A 519 31.79 34.32 -11.21
CA ARG A 519 31.28 35.28 -10.20
C ARG A 519 32.22 36.48 -10.01
N SER A 520 33.54 36.27 -10.05
CA SER A 520 34.52 37.36 -9.97
C SER A 520 34.49 38.24 -11.24
N VAL A 521 34.40 37.62 -12.43
CA VAL A 521 34.33 38.35 -13.71
C VAL A 521 33.04 39.17 -13.80
N LEU A 522 31.89 38.61 -13.42
CA LEU A 522 30.61 39.34 -13.41
C LEU A 522 30.62 40.49 -12.40
N GLY A 523 31.18 40.28 -11.21
CA GLY A 523 31.34 41.32 -10.20
C GLY A 523 32.24 42.47 -10.66
N ILE A 524 33.37 42.16 -11.31
CA ILE A 524 34.29 43.16 -11.88
C ILE A 524 33.60 43.92 -13.03
N ALA A 525 32.89 43.24 -13.92
CA ALA A 525 32.17 43.85 -15.03
C ALA A 525 31.09 44.84 -14.56
N LEU A 526 30.31 44.46 -13.54
CA LEU A 526 29.31 45.34 -12.92
C LEU A 526 29.97 46.55 -12.23
N LEU A 527 31.08 46.34 -11.51
CA LEU A 527 31.80 47.44 -10.84
C LEU A 527 32.36 48.44 -11.86
N VAL A 528 32.95 47.97 -12.95
CA VAL A 528 33.42 48.82 -14.07
C VAL A 528 32.26 49.60 -14.71
N ALA A 529 31.10 48.95 -14.93
CA ALA A 529 29.91 49.63 -15.45
C ALA A 529 29.40 50.73 -14.50
N PHE A 530 29.33 50.48 -13.18
CA PHE A 530 28.94 51.48 -12.20
C PHE A 530 29.92 52.66 -12.12
N VAL A 531 31.23 52.40 -12.21
CA VAL A 531 32.24 53.48 -12.28
C VAL A 531 32.07 54.30 -13.56
N ALA A 532 31.86 53.66 -14.72
CA ALA A 532 31.62 54.36 -15.98
C ALA A 532 30.36 55.25 -15.94
N ILE A 533 29.25 54.74 -15.39
CA ILE A 533 28.00 55.50 -15.19
C ILE A 533 28.23 56.66 -14.20
N GLY A 534 28.96 56.43 -13.10
CA GLY A 534 29.30 57.46 -12.13
C GLY A 534 30.17 58.58 -12.72
N CYS A 535 31.17 58.24 -13.52
CA CYS A 535 32.00 59.19 -14.26
C CYS A 535 31.17 59.99 -15.28
N TYR A 536 30.34 59.31 -16.08
CA TYR A 536 29.45 59.96 -17.04
C TYR A 536 28.50 60.97 -16.36
N TYR A 537 27.88 60.58 -15.23
CA TYR A 537 27.01 61.46 -14.45
C TYR A 537 27.78 62.62 -13.80
N GLY A 538 29.00 62.37 -13.30
CA GLY A 538 29.87 63.39 -12.71
C GLY A 538 30.33 64.47 -13.71
N ILE A 539 30.57 64.07 -14.97
CA ILE A 539 30.91 64.96 -16.09
C ILE A 539 29.67 65.75 -16.52
N THR A 540 28.58 65.07 -16.87
CA THR A 540 27.35 65.69 -17.41
C THR A 540 26.66 66.66 -16.44
N THR A 541 26.79 66.45 -15.12
CA THR A 541 26.22 67.35 -14.10
C THR A 541 27.17 68.44 -13.59
N GLY A 542 28.39 68.56 -14.17
CA GLY A 542 29.41 69.50 -13.70
C GLY A 542 29.82 69.29 -12.23
N ALA A 543 29.54 68.12 -11.66
CA ALA A 543 29.87 67.80 -10.27
C ALA A 543 31.38 67.60 -10.10
N LEU A 544 32.06 67.02 -11.11
CA LEU A 544 33.51 66.87 -11.13
C LEU A 544 34.24 68.22 -11.10
N GLU A 545 33.76 69.20 -11.88
CA GLU A 545 34.30 70.57 -11.84
C GLU A 545 34.08 71.25 -10.48
N ARG A 546 32.88 71.13 -9.90
CA ARG A 546 32.62 71.71 -8.57
C ARG A 546 33.48 71.08 -7.48
N TYR A 547 33.82 69.79 -7.61
CA TYR A 547 34.74 69.12 -6.71
C TYR A 547 36.21 69.55 -6.94
N SER A 548 36.64 69.69 -8.19
CA SER A 548 38.01 70.14 -8.52
C SER A 548 38.27 71.61 -8.16
N ARG A 549 37.27 72.50 -8.34
CA ARG A 549 37.34 73.90 -7.90
C ARG A 549 37.43 74.02 -6.36
N ARG A 550 36.71 73.17 -5.61
CA ARG A 550 36.84 73.09 -4.13
C ARG A 550 38.24 72.65 -3.69
N LEU A 551 38.86 71.71 -4.40
CA LEU A 551 40.25 71.32 -4.17
C LEU A 551 41.26 72.43 -4.53
N ARG A 552 40.92 73.31 -5.48
CA ARG A 552 41.75 74.47 -5.89
C ARG A 552 41.57 75.75 -5.06
N LYS A 553 40.56 75.83 -4.17
CA LYS A 553 40.28 77.00 -3.31
C LYS A 553 40.14 78.34 -4.07
N GLU A 554 39.40 78.36 -5.18
CA GLU A 554 38.98 79.63 -5.80
C GLU A 554 37.72 80.18 -5.08
N PRO A 555 37.64 81.50 -4.80
CA PRO A 555 36.49 82.10 -4.13
C PRO A 555 35.28 82.27 -5.08
N GLU A 556 34.09 81.87 -4.64
CA GLU A 556 32.84 82.16 -5.35
C GLU A 556 32.43 83.63 -5.17
N VAL A 557 32.29 84.37 -6.26
CA VAL A 557 31.64 85.69 -6.27
C VAL A 557 30.19 85.50 -6.73
N SER A 558 29.24 85.73 -5.83
CA SER A 558 27.80 85.66 -6.13
C SER A 558 27.19 87.06 -6.18
N TYR A 559 26.51 87.38 -7.28
CA TYR A 559 25.67 88.58 -7.41
C TYR A 559 24.20 88.17 -7.37
N THR A 560 23.52 88.42 -6.24
CA THR A 560 22.07 88.16 -6.10
C THR A 560 21.37 89.27 -5.32
N ASN A 561 21.06 90.37 -6.02
CA ASN A 561 20.07 91.37 -5.61
C ASN A 561 19.09 91.59 -6.76
N LEU A 562 18.10 90.70 -6.92
CA LEU A 562 16.87 90.89 -7.73
C LEU A 562 16.02 89.60 -7.71
N GLN A 563 15.15 89.46 -6.69
CA GLN A 563 13.82 88.79 -6.74
C GLN A 563 13.32 88.50 -5.30
N ALA A 564 12.56 89.45 -4.73
CA ALA A 564 11.55 89.25 -3.68
C ALA A 564 10.89 90.59 -3.33
N ALA A 565 10.13 91.16 -4.26
CA ALA A 565 9.14 92.19 -3.96
C ALA A 565 7.78 91.63 -4.37
N GLY A 566 7.08 91.04 -3.40
CA GLY A 566 5.73 90.52 -3.58
C GLY A 566 4.69 91.56 -3.22
N GLU A 567 3.64 91.59 -4.04
CA GLU A 567 2.21 91.81 -3.73
C GLU A 567 1.75 93.02 -2.87
N ASP A 568 0.62 93.54 -3.36
CA ASP A 568 -0.45 94.30 -2.70
C ASP A 568 -0.27 95.76 -2.24
N PHE A 569 -1.06 96.60 -2.93
CA PHE A 569 -1.50 97.93 -2.52
C PHE A 569 -2.59 97.83 -1.45
N ALA A 570 -2.44 98.53 -0.32
CA ALA A 570 -3.48 99.40 0.25
C ALA A 570 -2.90 100.30 1.36
N LEU A 571 -3.39 101.54 1.44
CA LEU A 571 -3.19 102.45 2.57
C LEU A 571 -4.05 101.96 3.77
N GLU A 572 -3.91 102.43 5.02
CA GLU A 572 -3.44 103.73 5.51
C GLU A 572 -3.10 103.64 7.03
N ALA A 573 -2.35 104.64 7.55
CA ALA A 573 -2.21 105.08 8.97
C ALA A 573 -2.36 104.05 10.14
N ASP A 574 -1.48 104.03 11.15
CA ASP A 574 -1.24 105.20 12.00
C ASP A 574 0.01 105.13 12.92
N PHE A 575 0.23 106.22 13.67
CA PHE A 575 1.43 106.61 14.42
C PHE A 575 1.79 105.81 15.72
N GLN A 576 3.09 105.47 15.84
CA GLN A 576 3.99 105.70 17.00
C GLN A 576 3.78 104.97 18.38
N PRO A 577 4.74 105.02 19.33
CA PRO A 577 6.18 104.72 19.19
C PRO A 577 6.76 103.81 20.32
N ARG A 578 8.05 103.45 20.22
CA ARG A 578 8.87 102.85 21.30
C ARG A 578 9.22 103.89 22.40
N PRO A 579 9.50 103.46 23.64
CA PRO A 579 10.87 103.16 24.12
C PRO A 579 10.96 101.76 24.79
N ALA A 580 12.08 101.01 24.85
CA ALA A 580 13.52 101.30 25.02
C ALA A 580 13.96 101.51 26.50
N GLU A 581 15.15 101.00 26.81
CA GLU A 581 15.88 101.03 28.11
C GLU A 581 15.37 100.03 29.19
N VAL A 582 16.22 99.30 29.93
CA VAL A 582 17.70 99.29 30.05
C VAL A 582 18.27 97.89 29.80
#